data_AF-A0A918RV08-F1
#
_entry.id   AF-A0A918RV08-F1
#
_cell.length_a   1.000
_cell.length_b   1.000
_cell.length_c   1.000
_cell.angle_alpha   90.00
_cell.angle_beta   90.00
_cell.angle_gamma   90.00
#
_symmetry.space_group_name_H-M   'P 1'
#
loop_
_entity.id
_entity.type
_entity.pdbx_description
1 polymer ?
#
loop_
_entity_poly.entity_id
_entity_poly.type
_entity_poly.pdbx_seq_one_letter_code
_entity_poly.pdbx_strand_id
1 'polypeptide(L)'
;MLFDYAPATLFDIRAVWNRLWRHRLLILLITLGAIALSIAYVATAKPNYVATASILVDPRDINSTDIESVLPGIGTDSAAITSQVSIIASRDLLLDVYRQLELDSDPDFAAGSGMLSRLLGTPQGSRDEISFEKFRKTVSVSREGLTYVINVSVKLGDPDKAALIANTVVENYIARTQAQMTSAVDAVNAELDSKIVELQNEVADAELAVERFKADNSIFDSSTGGTLQSQIDLSAGQLATAQDELAQLQARYEQAVAAGTSPGELAMTSDISASPEIGRMRDQYNLAAAALANVSSTFGSRHPSVVQAQAELDSISSLLTSEAERFTRQLASDRDAVQGKVDRLQSRIEELRQSGAASSVAQIELRQLQARADATRTVLADFMQRSKETSQIANMQSSRVEIISGAVAPPQPVWPKPSLMLPVAAVLGFLAGCGIALVLADSRTQNAPAPSPKPRKSASPSTEKTPGRKPSLVPQAQIRREPHPASLAAARSEIFSANDTPLVASVQTLVRDVIGRLPEHSRPFVVAFTGANSASAMRVAALGFARIGAEVHIHGNANSSRQSAQHDFIFVQDGDAHIHPVDVTVEALAQGEVRRNPADIAFTPPAARPALVLAAG
;
A
#
# COMPACT_ATOMS: atom_id res chain seq x y z
N MET A 1 -24.04 -64.25 62.90
CA MET A 1 -22.66 -64.22 62.39
C MET A 1 -22.69 -63.48 61.06
N LEU A 2 -21.95 -62.38 61.01
CA LEU A 2 -21.84 -61.43 59.91
C LEU A 2 -21.15 -62.10 58.70
N PHE A 3 -21.69 -61.95 57.50
CA PHE A 3 -20.96 -62.27 56.26
C PHE A 3 -20.17 -61.03 55.83
N ASP A 4 -18.84 -61.13 55.92
CA ASP A 4 -17.89 -60.23 55.28
C ASP A 4 -18.10 -60.22 53.76
N TYR A 5 -18.47 -59.07 53.21
CA TYR A 5 -18.32 -58.77 51.78
C TYR A 5 -16.98 -58.05 51.61
N ALA A 6 -15.93 -58.79 51.23
CA ALA A 6 -14.72 -58.18 50.69
C ALA A 6 -15.01 -57.70 49.26
N PRO A 7 -14.74 -56.43 48.89
CA PRO A 7 -14.98 -55.95 47.53
C PRO A 7 -13.97 -56.58 46.57
N ALA A 8 -14.46 -57.08 45.43
CA ALA A 8 -13.62 -57.51 44.33
C ALA A 8 -12.75 -56.33 43.85
N THR A 9 -11.44 -56.42 44.07
CA THR A 9 -10.47 -55.49 43.52
C THR A 9 -10.42 -55.69 42.00
N LEU A 10 -10.88 -54.68 41.25
CA LEU A 10 -11.04 -54.74 39.79
C LEU A 10 -9.72 -54.87 39.00
N PHE A 11 -8.55 -54.78 39.64
CA PHE A 11 -7.24 -55.09 39.03
C PHE A 11 -6.28 -55.64 40.09
N ASP A 12 -6.07 -56.95 40.10
CA ASP A 12 -5.03 -57.57 40.93
C ASP A 12 -3.67 -57.46 40.23
N ILE A 13 -2.92 -56.39 40.55
CA ILE A 13 -1.60 -56.08 39.99
C ILE A 13 -0.62 -57.23 40.22
N ARG A 14 -0.72 -57.94 41.36
CA ARG A 14 0.14 -59.10 41.65
C ARG A 14 -0.20 -60.29 40.76
N ALA A 15 -1.48 -60.50 40.46
CA ALA A 15 -1.90 -61.55 39.53
C ALA A 15 -1.43 -61.26 38.09
N VAL A 16 -1.52 -60.01 37.62
CA VAL A 16 -1.02 -59.59 36.30
C VAL A 16 0.50 -59.74 36.22
N TRP A 17 1.22 -59.32 37.26
CA TRP A 17 2.68 -59.45 37.33
C TRP A 17 3.14 -60.91 37.28
N ASN A 18 2.53 -61.79 38.09
CA ASN A 18 2.88 -63.22 38.09
C ASN A 18 2.54 -63.89 36.74
N ARG A 19 1.47 -63.47 36.06
CA ARG A 19 1.13 -63.95 34.71
C ARG A 19 2.18 -63.55 33.67
N LEU A 20 2.57 -62.28 33.66
CA LEU A 20 3.63 -61.78 32.78
C LEU A 20 4.97 -62.49 33.04
N TRP A 21 5.31 -62.69 34.31
CA TRP A 21 6.56 -63.36 34.69
C TRP A 21 6.58 -64.83 34.26
N ARG A 22 5.44 -65.53 34.33
CA ARG A 22 5.30 -66.92 33.86
C ARG A 22 5.46 -67.05 32.34
N HIS A 23 5.13 -65.99 31.60
CA HIS A 23 5.22 -65.95 30.13
C HIS A 23 6.39 -65.09 29.61
N ARG A 24 7.40 -64.80 30.45
CA ARG A 24 8.56 -63.96 30.09
C ARG A 24 9.29 -64.40 28.82
N LEU A 25 9.37 -65.72 28.57
CA LEU A 25 10.01 -66.27 27.38
C LEU A 25 9.19 -66.01 26.11
N LEU A 26 7.86 -66.03 26.20
CA LEU A 26 6.97 -65.73 25.09
C LEU A 26 7.01 -64.24 24.75
N ILE A 27 7.01 -63.37 25.76
CA ILE A 27 7.17 -61.91 25.58
C ILE A 27 8.51 -61.61 24.92
N LEU A 28 9.59 -62.25 25.38
CA LEU A 28 10.94 -62.11 24.82
C LEU A 28 11.02 -62.62 23.36
N LEU A 29 10.35 -63.71 23.02
CA LEU A 29 10.34 -64.24 21.65
C LEU A 29 9.61 -63.26 20.70
N ILE A 30 8.46 -62.73 21.12
CA ILE A 30 7.68 -61.78 20.31
C ILE A 30 8.43 -60.45 20.14
N THR A 31 9.07 -59.92 21.19
CA THR A 31 9.92 -58.73 21.06
C THR A 31 11.09 -58.96 20.12
N LEU A 32 11.78 -60.09 20.27
CA LEU A 32 12.93 -60.43 19.44
C LEU A 32 12.53 -60.69 17.99
N GLY A 33 11.34 -61.27 17.75
CA GLY A 33 10.74 -61.39 16.43
C GLY A 33 10.38 -60.04 15.81
N ALA A 34 9.81 -59.11 16.58
CA ALA A 34 9.52 -57.75 16.10
C ALA A 34 10.79 -56.95 15.77
N ILE A 35 11.84 -57.10 16.57
CA ILE A 35 13.16 -56.50 16.30
C ILE A 35 13.78 -57.13 15.04
N ALA A 36 13.75 -58.45 14.90
CA ALA A 36 14.26 -59.15 13.72
C ALA A 36 13.52 -58.72 12.44
N LEU A 37 12.19 -58.54 12.50
CA LEU A 37 11.39 -58.01 11.40
C LEU A 37 11.77 -56.56 11.07
N SER A 38 12.02 -55.73 12.08
CA SER A 38 12.48 -54.34 11.91
C SER A 38 13.88 -54.27 11.28
N ILE A 39 14.81 -55.13 11.69
CA ILE A 39 16.14 -55.25 11.07
C ILE A 39 16.02 -55.71 9.61
N ALA A 40 15.21 -56.74 9.35
CA ALA A 40 14.97 -57.22 8.00
C ALA A 40 14.36 -56.11 7.10
N TYR A 41 13.47 -55.30 7.65
CA TYR A 41 12.93 -54.14 6.95
C TYR A 41 14.00 -53.08 6.67
N VAL A 42 14.79 -52.67 7.66
CA VAL A 42 15.87 -51.70 7.48
C VAL A 42 16.91 -52.18 6.46
N ALA A 43 17.19 -53.49 6.42
CA ALA A 43 18.15 -54.08 5.49
C ALA A 43 17.61 -54.22 4.05
N THR A 44 16.29 -54.25 3.85
CA THR A 44 15.66 -54.42 2.53
C THR A 44 15.06 -53.14 1.96
N ALA A 45 14.76 -52.16 2.81
CA ALA A 45 14.25 -50.86 2.41
C ALA A 45 15.31 -50.06 1.66
N LYS A 46 14.94 -49.49 0.51
CA LYS A 46 15.83 -48.61 -0.27
C LYS A 46 16.15 -47.35 0.56
N PRO A 47 17.44 -47.01 0.74
CA PRO A 47 17.82 -45.77 1.41
C PRO A 47 17.38 -44.57 0.59
N ASN A 48 16.87 -43.53 1.25
CA ASN A 48 16.54 -42.26 0.62
C ASN A 48 17.49 -41.18 1.15
N TYR A 49 18.19 -40.52 0.23
CA TYR A 49 19.06 -39.38 0.46
C TYR A 49 18.31 -38.10 0.11
N VAL A 50 18.59 -37.03 0.85
CA VAL A 50 17.99 -35.71 0.59
C VAL A 50 19.13 -34.71 0.41
N ALA A 51 19.30 -34.22 -0.81
CA ALA A 51 20.23 -33.14 -1.11
C ALA A 51 19.45 -31.83 -1.22
N THR A 52 19.96 -30.76 -0.61
CA THR A 52 19.28 -29.46 -0.53
C THR A 52 20.20 -28.36 -1.03
N ALA A 53 19.73 -27.60 -2.02
CA ALA A 53 20.34 -26.34 -2.45
C ALA A 53 19.55 -25.17 -1.84
N SER A 54 20.25 -24.15 -1.36
CA SER A 54 19.67 -22.96 -0.73
C SER A 54 19.98 -21.72 -1.56
N ILE A 55 18.94 -20.98 -1.92
CA ILE A 55 19.06 -19.70 -2.64
C ILE A 55 18.44 -18.56 -1.85
N LEU A 56 19.05 -17.39 -1.94
CA LEU A 56 18.50 -16.13 -1.44
C LEU A 56 17.76 -15.44 -2.59
N VAL A 57 16.49 -15.09 -2.38
CA VAL A 57 15.72 -14.31 -3.35
C VAL A 57 15.27 -13.01 -2.69
N ASP A 58 15.91 -11.90 -3.05
CA ASP A 58 15.55 -10.58 -2.51
C ASP A 58 14.33 -10.00 -3.26
N PRO A 59 13.18 -9.75 -2.58
CA PRO A 59 11.99 -9.18 -3.21
C PRO A 59 12.04 -7.65 -3.41
N ARG A 60 13.07 -6.94 -2.92
CA ARG A 60 12.99 -5.49 -2.66
C ARG A 60 13.16 -4.53 -3.85
N ASP A 61 13.39 -5.01 -5.07
CA ASP A 61 13.63 -4.13 -6.24
C ASP A 61 12.69 -4.40 -7.42
N ILE A 62 11.48 -4.91 -7.18
CA ILE A 62 10.46 -5.08 -8.25
C ILE A 62 9.80 -3.74 -8.63
N ASN A 63 9.91 -2.70 -7.79
CA ASN A 63 9.24 -1.41 -7.99
C ASN A 63 10.25 -0.24 -8.05
N SER A 64 11.19 -0.26 -9.01
CA SER A 64 12.01 0.94 -9.30
C SER A 64 11.28 1.98 -10.16
N THR A 65 10.00 1.75 -10.49
CA THR A 65 9.14 2.80 -11.04
C THR A 65 8.34 3.40 -9.88
N ASP A 66 8.68 4.65 -9.56
CA ASP A 66 8.14 5.51 -8.49
C ASP A 66 6.63 5.78 -8.65
N ILE A 67 5.81 4.74 -8.54
CA ILE A 67 4.35 4.84 -8.50
C ILE A 67 3.87 3.99 -7.33
N GLU A 68 3.66 4.69 -6.21
CA GLU A 68 2.79 4.28 -5.10
C GLU A 68 3.20 3.03 -4.29
N SER A 69 3.84 3.24 -3.12
CA SER A 69 3.57 2.38 -1.97
C SER A 69 3.81 3.09 -0.63
N VAL A 70 2.83 3.91 -0.23
CA VAL A 70 2.66 4.36 1.16
C VAL A 70 2.14 3.19 1.99
N LEU A 71 2.99 2.20 2.37
CA LEU A 71 2.74 1.24 3.47
C LEU A 71 3.90 0.23 3.61
N PRO A 72 4.66 0.20 4.73
CA PRO A 72 5.71 -0.78 4.94
C PRO A 72 5.17 -2.20 5.25
N GLY A 73 5.16 -3.09 4.26
CA GLY A 73 6.23 -4.10 4.10
C GLY A 73 6.32 -5.34 5.01
N ILE A 74 5.23 -5.95 5.48
CA ILE A 74 5.31 -7.32 6.08
C ILE A 74 4.43 -8.36 5.34
N GLY A 75 3.40 -7.93 4.60
CA GLY A 75 2.51 -8.84 3.86
C GLY A 75 2.93 -9.12 2.40
N THR A 76 3.40 -8.11 1.68
CA THR A 76 3.73 -8.17 0.23
C THR A 76 4.91 -9.09 -0.05
N ASP A 77 5.95 -9.01 0.78
CA ASP A 77 7.17 -9.79 0.64
C ASP A 77 6.92 -11.29 0.85
N SER A 78 6.02 -11.65 1.75
CA SER A 78 5.69 -13.05 2.02
C SER A 78 4.94 -13.69 0.85
N ALA A 79 4.02 -12.94 0.24
CA ALA A 79 3.32 -13.36 -0.98
C ALA A 79 4.29 -13.47 -2.18
N ALA A 80 5.24 -12.54 -2.30
CA ALA A 80 6.26 -12.57 -3.34
C ALA A 80 7.14 -13.83 -3.25
N ILE A 81 7.68 -14.16 -2.07
CA ILE A 81 8.49 -15.38 -1.88
C ILE A 81 7.67 -16.65 -2.11
N THR A 82 6.42 -16.68 -1.66
CA THR A 82 5.52 -17.83 -1.91
C THR A 82 5.26 -18.02 -3.40
N SER A 83 5.16 -16.93 -4.15
CA SER A 83 5.07 -16.97 -5.61
C SER A 83 6.35 -17.54 -6.23
N GLN A 84 7.53 -17.14 -5.75
CA GLN A 84 8.81 -17.69 -6.23
C GLN A 84 8.96 -19.18 -5.93
N VAL A 85 8.54 -19.64 -4.75
CA VAL A 85 8.48 -21.08 -4.42
C VAL A 85 7.59 -21.82 -5.42
N SER A 86 6.45 -21.23 -5.79
CA SER A 86 5.52 -21.81 -6.77
C SER A 86 6.09 -21.82 -8.19
N ILE A 87 6.88 -20.81 -8.56
CA ILE A 87 7.58 -20.73 -9.86
C ILE A 87 8.67 -21.79 -9.94
N ILE A 88 9.48 -21.97 -8.89
CA ILE A 88 10.52 -23.01 -8.84
C ILE A 88 9.89 -24.41 -8.85
N ALA A 89 8.74 -24.60 -8.17
CA ALA A 89 7.98 -25.85 -8.20
C ALA A 89 7.08 -26.00 -9.43
N SER A 90 7.12 -25.05 -10.38
CA SER A 90 6.25 -25.06 -11.55
C SER A 90 6.58 -26.24 -12.47
N ARG A 91 5.54 -26.75 -13.15
CA ARG A 91 5.68 -27.87 -14.09
C ARG A 91 6.68 -27.56 -15.20
N ASP A 92 6.63 -26.34 -15.75
CA ASP A 92 7.47 -25.97 -16.89
C ASP A 92 8.96 -25.98 -16.54
N LEU A 93 9.34 -25.37 -15.41
CA LEU A 93 10.73 -25.34 -14.97
C LEU A 93 11.25 -26.74 -14.64
N LEU A 94 10.45 -27.54 -13.93
CA LEU A 94 10.81 -28.93 -13.62
C LEU A 94 10.88 -29.81 -14.88
N LEU A 95 10.04 -29.53 -15.89
CA LEU A 95 10.07 -30.25 -17.17
C LEU A 95 11.32 -29.92 -17.98
N ASP A 96 11.76 -28.67 -17.95
CA ASP A 96 13.02 -28.25 -18.59
C ASP A 96 14.21 -28.98 -17.96
N VAL A 97 14.26 -29.06 -16.62
CA VAL A 97 15.29 -29.83 -15.88
C VAL A 97 15.19 -31.33 -16.22
N TYR A 98 13.98 -31.89 -16.25
CA TYR A 98 13.73 -33.30 -16.54
C TYR A 98 14.26 -33.70 -17.92
N ARG A 99 14.04 -32.83 -18.93
CA ARG A 99 14.55 -33.02 -20.29
C ARG A 99 16.04 -32.77 -20.40
N GLN A 100 16.57 -31.74 -19.74
CA GLN A 100 18.00 -31.40 -19.78
C GLN A 100 18.88 -32.50 -19.19
N LEU A 101 18.40 -33.18 -18.14
CA LEU A 101 19.09 -34.29 -17.50
C LEU A 101 18.73 -35.66 -18.10
N GLU A 102 17.93 -35.68 -19.18
CA GLU A 102 17.49 -36.90 -19.89
C GLU A 102 16.90 -37.98 -18.96
N LEU A 103 16.16 -37.55 -17.94
CA LEU A 103 15.62 -38.42 -16.87
C LEU A 103 14.51 -39.36 -17.35
N ASP A 104 14.09 -39.27 -18.61
CA ASP A 104 13.21 -40.23 -19.30
C ASP A 104 13.79 -41.65 -19.28
N SER A 105 15.11 -41.76 -19.36
CA SER A 105 15.82 -43.05 -19.48
C SER A 105 16.20 -43.65 -18.12
N ASP A 106 16.04 -42.90 -17.03
CA ASP A 106 16.56 -43.31 -15.72
C ASP A 106 15.63 -44.36 -15.07
N PRO A 107 16.16 -45.53 -14.66
CA PRO A 107 15.38 -46.57 -13.96
C PRO A 107 14.75 -46.08 -12.65
N ASP A 108 15.29 -45.02 -12.04
CA ASP A 108 14.74 -44.40 -10.83
C ASP A 108 13.41 -43.68 -11.11
N PHE A 109 13.19 -43.18 -12.33
CA PHE A 109 11.98 -42.46 -12.73
C PHE A 109 11.07 -43.25 -13.66
N ALA A 110 11.55 -44.36 -14.24
CA ALA A 110 10.80 -45.22 -15.15
C ALA A 110 9.43 -45.68 -14.59
N ALA A 111 8.40 -45.57 -15.44
CA ALA A 111 7.04 -46.02 -15.17
C ALA A 111 7.00 -47.55 -14.92
N GLY A 112 6.49 -47.96 -13.75
CA GLY A 112 6.26 -49.38 -13.43
C GLY A 112 7.36 -50.10 -12.63
N SER A 113 8.34 -49.38 -12.08
CA SER A 113 9.45 -49.93 -11.27
C SER A 113 9.03 -50.37 -9.83
N GLY A 114 7.84 -50.96 -9.67
CA GLY A 114 7.28 -51.38 -8.38
C GLY A 114 6.63 -52.77 -8.43
N MET A 115 6.85 -53.58 -7.39
CA MET A 115 6.27 -54.92 -7.24
C MET A 115 4.72 -54.88 -7.22
N LEU A 116 4.14 -53.77 -6.75
CA LEU A 116 2.70 -53.50 -6.76
C LEU A 116 2.17 -53.13 -8.16
N SER A 117 2.96 -52.42 -8.98
CA SER A 117 2.56 -52.03 -10.35
C SER A 117 2.49 -53.24 -11.29
N ARG A 118 3.27 -54.29 -11.02
CA ARG A 118 3.19 -55.59 -11.71
C ARG A 118 1.93 -56.39 -11.33
N LEU A 119 1.30 -56.09 -10.19
CA LEU A 119 0.14 -56.80 -9.67
C LEU A 119 -1.19 -56.07 -9.96
N LEU A 120 -1.20 -54.74 -9.94
CA LEU A 120 -2.42 -53.92 -10.14
C LEU A 120 -2.58 -53.36 -11.57
N GLY A 121 -1.64 -53.64 -12.47
CA GLY A 121 -1.64 -53.10 -13.85
C GLY A 121 -0.98 -51.71 -13.94
N THR A 122 -0.40 -51.41 -15.10
CA THR A 122 0.18 -50.08 -15.37
C THR A 122 -0.93 -49.04 -15.47
N PRO A 123 -0.82 -47.90 -14.77
CA PRO A 123 -1.81 -46.82 -14.88
C PRO A 123 -1.96 -46.35 -16.33
N GLN A 124 -3.18 -46.04 -16.73
CA GLN A 124 -3.51 -45.54 -18.07
C GLN A 124 -3.08 -44.08 -18.21
N GLY A 125 -1.98 -43.83 -18.92
CA GLY A 125 -1.38 -42.51 -19.19
C GLY A 125 -0.15 -42.66 -20.08
N SER A 126 0.33 -41.57 -20.69
CA SER A 126 1.62 -41.59 -21.40
C SER A 126 2.73 -41.93 -20.40
N ARG A 127 3.66 -42.82 -20.79
CA ARG A 127 4.77 -43.26 -19.92
C ARG A 127 5.60 -42.07 -19.42
N ASP A 128 5.75 -41.06 -20.26
CA ASP A 128 6.51 -39.85 -19.98
C ASP A 128 5.82 -38.99 -18.89
N GLU A 129 4.49 -38.86 -18.92
CA GLU A 129 3.75 -38.08 -17.91
C GLU A 129 3.83 -38.73 -16.53
N ILE A 130 3.76 -40.07 -16.48
CA ILE A 130 3.87 -40.83 -15.22
C ILE A 130 5.29 -40.72 -14.65
N SER A 131 6.30 -40.75 -15.51
CA SER A 131 7.72 -40.64 -15.11
C SER A 131 8.04 -39.22 -14.64
N PHE A 132 7.52 -38.20 -15.33
CA PHE A 132 7.61 -36.80 -14.91
C PHE A 132 6.91 -36.52 -13.58
N GLU A 133 5.69 -37.04 -13.36
CA GLU A 133 5.00 -36.87 -12.07
C GLU A 133 5.73 -37.54 -10.90
N LYS A 134 6.43 -38.65 -11.16
CA LYS A 134 7.29 -39.29 -10.16
C LYS A 134 8.50 -38.40 -9.83
N PHE A 135 9.14 -37.82 -10.84
CA PHE A 135 10.22 -36.84 -10.67
C PHE A 135 9.74 -35.61 -9.89
N ARG A 136 8.61 -35.01 -10.28
CA ARG A 136 8.03 -33.83 -9.62
C ARG A 136 7.80 -34.05 -8.12
N LYS A 137 7.33 -35.24 -7.72
CA LYS A 137 7.13 -35.59 -6.30
C LYS A 137 8.42 -35.78 -5.50
N THR A 138 9.54 -36.04 -6.19
CA THR A 138 10.87 -36.18 -5.59
C THR A 138 11.49 -34.81 -5.27
N VAL A 139 11.12 -33.77 -6.03
CA VAL A 139 11.54 -32.38 -5.78
C VAL A 139 10.58 -31.71 -4.81
N SER A 140 11.12 -31.12 -3.75
CA SER A 140 10.38 -30.37 -2.73
C SER A 140 10.99 -28.99 -2.59
N VAL A 141 10.21 -27.95 -2.89
CA VAL A 141 10.63 -26.57 -2.74
C VAL A 141 9.91 -25.98 -1.54
N SER A 142 10.65 -25.40 -0.60
CA SER A 142 10.07 -24.79 0.60
C SER A 142 10.88 -23.59 1.04
N ARG A 143 10.19 -22.56 1.54
CA ARG A 143 10.81 -21.42 2.20
C ARG A 143 11.31 -21.80 3.60
N GLU A 144 12.46 -21.27 4.00
CA GLU A 144 12.99 -21.45 5.34
C GLU A 144 12.37 -20.45 6.34
N GLY A 145 11.31 -20.87 7.04
CA GLY A 145 10.61 -20.04 8.03
C GLY A 145 10.04 -18.75 7.43
N LEU A 146 10.39 -17.60 8.02
CA LEU A 146 10.03 -16.26 7.54
C LEU A 146 11.19 -15.56 6.80
N THR A 147 12.25 -16.28 6.41
CA THR A 147 13.42 -15.71 5.73
C THR A 147 13.22 -15.57 4.22
N TYR A 148 14.11 -14.90 3.50
CA TYR A 148 14.11 -14.85 2.03
C TYR A 148 14.83 -16.04 1.38
N VAL A 149 15.11 -17.08 2.17
CA VAL A 149 15.81 -18.29 1.71
C VAL A 149 14.81 -19.33 1.22
N ILE A 150 15.04 -19.84 0.03
CA ILE A 150 14.30 -20.95 -0.57
C ILE A 150 15.20 -22.18 -0.63
N ASN A 151 14.73 -23.27 -0.04
CA ASN A 151 15.40 -24.55 -0.04
C ASN A 151 14.76 -25.46 -1.10
N VAL A 152 15.57 -25.89 -2.06
CA VAL A 152 15.22 -26.88 -3.08
C VAL A 152 15.80 -28.21 -2.67
N SER A 153 14.95 -29.13 -2.21
CA SER A 153 15.35 -30.45 -1.70
C SER A 153 14.92 -31.57 -2.64
N VAL A 154 15.83 -32.48 -2.96
CA VAL A 154 15.55 -33.62 -3.85
C VAL A 154 15.75 -34.92 -3.09
N LYS A 155 14.72 -35.79 -3.12
CA LYS A 155 14.72 -37.09 -2.42
C LYS A 155 14.96 -38.24 -3.39
N LEU A 156 16.14 -38.83 -3.37
CA LEU A 156 16.52 -39.93 -4.27
C LEU A 156 17.36 -41.01 -3.58
N GLY A 157 17.41 -42.21 -4.16
CA GLY A 157 18.25 -43.31 -3.65
C GLY A 157 19.74 -43.15 -3.93
N ASP A 158 20.09 -42.32 -4.91
CA ASP A 158 21.46 -41.96 -5.26
C ASP A 158 21.78 -40.54 -4.76
N PRO A 159 22.76 -40.37 -3.85
CA PRO A 159 23.07 -39.08 -3.25
C PRO A 159 23.72 -38.09 -4.24
N ASP A 160 24.48 -38.57 -5.22
CA ASP A 160 25.15 -37.72 -6.20
C ASP A 160 24.15 -37.17 -7.21
N LYS A 161 23.24 -38.04 -7.71
CA LYS A 161 22.13 -37.61 -8.56
C LYS A 161 21.18 -36.65 -7.83
N ALA A 162 20.90 -36.87 -6.54
CA ALA A 162 20.06 -35.96 -5.76
C ALA A 162 20.66 -34.55 -5.72
N ALA A 163 21.97 -34.43 -5.52
CA ALA A 163 22.68 -33.15 -5.50
C ALA A 163 22.71 -32.50 -6.90
N LEU A 164 22.97 -33.28 -7.94
CA LEU A 164 22.96 -32.81 -9.33
C LEU A 164 21.61 -32.19 -9.70
N ILE A 165 20.50 -32.92 -9.48
CA ILE A 165 19.15 -32.44 -9.81
C ILE A 165 18.83 -31.15 -9.03
N ALA A 166 19.14 -31.10 -7.72
CA ALA A 166 18.87 -29.92 -6.90
C ALA A 166 19.60 -28.67 -7.42
N ASN A 167 20.88 -28.82 -7.81
CA ASN A 167 21.67 -27.75 -8.39
C ASN A 167 21.13 -27.32 -9.77
N THR A 168 20.80 -28.26 -10.65
CA THR A 168 20.25 -27.95 -11.99
C THR A 168 18.90 -27.23 -11.90
N VAL A 169 18.04 -27.58 -10.94
CA VAL A 169 16.77 -26.85 -10.69
C VAL A 169 17.06 -25.38 -10.34
N VAL A 170 18.02 -25.14 -9.45
CA VAL A 170 18.42 -23.79 -9.03
C VAL A 170 19.05 -23.01 -10.20
N GLU A 171 19.97 -23.63 -10.94
CA GLU A 171 20.63 -23.00 -12.09
C GLU A 171 19.61 -22.60 -13.18
N ASN A 172 18.66 -23.47 -13.53
CA ASN A 172 17.63 -23.16 -14.51
C ASN A 172 16.68 -22.06 -14.03
N TYR A 173 16.35 -22.03 -12.73
CA TYR A 173 15.57 -20.93 -12.15
C TYR A 173 16.32 -19.59 -12.29
N ILE A 174 17.61 -19.56 -11.94
CA ILE A 174 18.45 -18.36 -12.06
C ILE A 174 18.53 -17.91 -13.52
N ALA A 175 18.84 -18.83 -14.44
CA ALA A 175 18.95 -18.53 -15.87
C ALA A 175 17.63 -17.99 -16.44
N ARG A 176 16.50 -18.61 -16.10
CA ARG A 176 15.16 -18.16 -16.53
C ARG A 176 14.81 -16.79 -15.96
N THR A 177 15.09 -16.56 -14.69
CA THR A 177 14.83 -15.26 -14.05
C THR A 177 15.67 -14.17 -14.69
N GLN A 178 16.96 -14.43 -14.96
CA GLN A 178 17.85 -13.49 -15.65
C GLN A 178 17.33 -13.18 -17.06
N ALA A 179 16.94 -14.21 -17.83
CA ALA A 179 16.39 -14.02 -19.18
C ALA A 179 15.07 -13.22 -19.18
N GLN A 180 14.19 -13.46 -18.22
CA GLN A 180 12.96 -12.67 -18.05
C GLN A 180 13.24 -11.21 -17.72
N MET A 181 14.20 -10.94 -16.84
CA MET A 181 14.60 -9.57 -16.48
C MET A 181 15.22 -8.85 -17.68
N THR A 182 16.15 -9.48 -18.40
CA THR A 182 16.73 -8.92 -19.62
C THR A 182 15.65 -8.62 -20.66
N SER A 183 14.73 -9.56 -20.90
CA SER A 183 13.63 -9.36 -21.86
C SER A 183 12.69 -8.22 -21.45
N ALA A 184 12.40 -8.08 -20.15
CA ALA A 184 11.56 -6.99 -19.64
C ALA A 184 12.26 -5.62 -19.80
N VAL A 185 13.56 -5.56 -19.50
CA VAL A 185 14.37 -4.36 -19.71
C VAL A 185 14.47 -4.00 -21.19
N ASP A 186 14.70 -4.97 -22.06
CA ASP A 186 14.78 -4.76 -23.51
C ASP A 186 13.45 -4.25 -24.07
N ALA A 187 12.32 -4.75 -23.57
CA ALA A 187 10.99 -4.26 -23.94
C ALA A 187 10.78 -2.80 -23.52
N VAL A 188 11.18 -2.43 -22.29
CA VAL A 188 11.11 -1.03 -21.81
C VAL A 188 12.02 -0.13 -22.65
N ASN A 189 13.25 -0.55 -22.94
CA ASN A 189 14.17 0.23 -23.78
C ASN A 189 13.62 0.41 -25.20
N ALA A 190 13.02 -0.63 -25.80
CA ALA A 190 12.38 -0.53 -27.11
C ALA A 190 11.22 0.47 -27.12
N GLU A 191 10.43 0.53 -26.04
CA GLU A 191 9.37 1.53 -25.88
C GLU A 191 9.93 2.95 -25.71
N LEU A 192 10.97 3.13 -24.89
CA LEU A 192 11.67 4.41 -24.74
C LEU A 192 12.27 4.90 -26.06
N ASP A 193 12.93 4.02 -26.82
CA ASP A 193 13.52 4.35 -28.12
C ASP A 193 12.44 4.76 -29.14
N SER A 194 11.32 4.04 -29.18
CA SER A 194 10.17 4.43 -30.01
C SER A 194 9.66 5.82 -29.63
N LYS A 195 9.56 6.12 -28.33
CA LYS A 195 9.10 7.43 -27.86
C LYS A 195 10.11 8.54 -28.14
N ILE A 196 11.40 8.26 -28.07
CA ILE A 196 12.47 9.19 -28.45
C ILE A 196 12.34 9.56 -29.92
N VAL A 197 12.12 8.59 -30.83
CA VAL A 197 11.92 8.87 -32.26
C VAL A 197 10.67 9.73 -32.49
N GLU A 198 9.57 9.44 -31.79
CA GLU A 198 8.36 10.26 -31.86
C GLU A 198 8.61 11.70 -31.40
N LEU A 199 9.29 11.87 -30.25
CA LEU A 199 9.63 13.19 -29.69
C LEU A 199 10.63 13.94 -30.59
N GLN A 200 11.58 13.26 -31.23
CA GLN A 200 12.48 13.87 -32.22
C GLN A 200 11.70 14.48 -33.40
N ASN A 201 10.70 13.75 -33.91
CA ASN A 201 9.83 14.26 -34.96
C ASN A 201 8.97 15.43 -34.46
N GLU A 202 8.42 15.34 -33.24
CA GLU A 202 7.62 16.43 -32.66
C GLU A 202 8.45 17.70 -32.44
N VAL A 203 9.72 17.57 -32.01
CA VAL A 203 10.66 18.70 -31.93
C VAL A 203 10.89 19.30 -33.31
N ALA A 204 11.17 18.48 -34.32
CA ALA A 204 11.39 18.97 -35.68
C ALA A 204 10.15 19.70 -36.24
N ASP A 205 8.94 19.18 -35.99
CA ASP A 205 7.69 19.80 -36.39
C ASP A 205 7.43 21.11 -35.65
N ALA A 206 7.69 21.15 -34.33
CA ALA A 206 7.54 22.35 -33.51
C ALA A 206 8.53 23.45 -33.93
N GLU A 207 9.79 23.11 -34.20
CA GLU A 207 10.80 24.04 -34.70
C GLU A 207 10.45 24.55 -36.10
N LEU A 208 9.98 23.66 -36.99
CA LEU A 208 9.52 24.04 -38.32
C LEU A 208 8.33 24.99 -38.25
N ALA A 209 7.41 24.79 -37.30
CA ALA A 209 6.29 25.70 -37.06
C ALA A 209 6.77 27.08 -36.61
N VAL A 210 7.78 27.16 -35.73
CA VAL A 210 8.41 28.43 -35.33
C VAL A 210 9.01 29.14 -36.54
N GLU A 211 9.79 28.44 -37.37
CA GLU A 211 10.45 29.05 -38.53
C GLU A 211 9.46 29.46 -39.63
N ARG A 212 8.43 28.64 -39.91
CA ARG A 212 7.33 29.02 -40.81
C ARG A 212 6.60 30.25 -40.30
N PHE A 213 6.26 30.29 -39.02
CA PHE A 213 5.55 31.42 -38.43
C PHE A 213 6.37 32.72 -38.52
N LYS A 214 7.69 32.65 -38.28
CA LYS A 214 8.60 33.79 -38.49
C LYS A 214 8.61 34.24 -39.95
N ALA A 215 8.70 33.30 -40.90
CA ALA A 215 8.72 33.61 -42.33
C ALA A 215 7.40 34.23 -42.81
N ASP A 216 6.26 33.63 -42.43
CA ASP A 216 4.92 34.07 -42.84
C ASP A 216 4.58 35.46 -42.27
N ASN A 217 4.99 35.73 -41.03
CA ASN A 217 4.74 37.01 -40.36
C ASN A 217 5.88 38.03 -40.54
N SER A 218 6.88 37.72 -41.38
CA SER A 218 8.06 38.58 -41.59
C SER A 218 8.72 39.06 -40.29
N ILE A 219 8.73 38.21 -39.26
CA ILE A 219 9.36 38.50 -37.96
C ILE A 219 10.86 38.24 -38.13
N PHE A 220 11.52 39.23 -38.72
CA PHE A 220 12.98 39.31 -38.76
C PHE A 220 13.43 40.09 -37.52
N ASP A 221 14.50 39.65 -36.86
CA ASP A 221 15.04 40.26 -35.64
C ASP A 221 15.16 41.78 -35.79
N SER A 222 14.17 42.52 -35.26
CA SER A 222 14.05 43.96 -35.34
C SER A 222 14.97 44.65 -34.34
N SER A 223 16.21 44.17 -34.22
CA SER A 223 17.25 44.76 -33.38
C SER A 223 17.81 46.08 -33.96
N THR A 224 17.51 46.37 -35.24
CA THR A 224 18.22 47.42 -36.00
C THR A 224 17.40 48.69 -36.29
N GLY A 225 16.11 48.73 -35.94
CA GLY A 225 15.28 49.93 -36.08
C GLY A 225 14.58 50.20 -34.76
N GLY A 226 14.84 51.35 -34.14
CA GLY A 226 14.30 51.72 -32.84
C GLY A 226 12.83 51.33 -32.66
N THR A 227 12.50 50.89 -31.45
CA THR A 227 11.19 50.26 -31.14
C THR A 227 10.05 51.09 -31.70
N LEU A 228 9.01 50.44 -32.22
CA LEU A 228 7.78 51.10 -32.68
C LEU A 228 7.24 52.10 -31.64
N GLN A 229 7.44 51.79 -30.35
CA GLN A 229 7.15 52.69 -29.24
C GLN A 229 7.91 54.02 -29.31
N SER A 230 9.21 54.02 -29.63
CA SER A 230 10.00 55.24 -29.79
C SER A 230 9.50 56.13 -30.94
N GLN A 231 9.00 55.54 -32.03
CA GLN A 231 8.42 56.29 -33.15
C GLN A 231 7.06 56.92 -32.78
N ILE A 232 6.27 56.22 -31.96
CA ILE A 232 5.01 56.75 -31.40
C ILE A 232 5.32 57.94 -30.49
N ASP A 233 6.30 57.83 -29.59
CA ASP A 233 6.66 58.88 -28.64
C ASP A 233 7.18 60.14 -29.38
N LEU A 234 8.02 59.96 -30.41
CA LEU A 234 8.47 61.05 -31.28
C LEU A 234 7.30 61.75 -31.99
N SER A 235 6.37 60.98 -32.55
CA SER A 235 5.20 61.53 -33.26
C SER A 235 4.23 62.22 -32.29
N ALA A 236 4.08 61.70 -31.07
CA ALA A 236 3.27 62.30 -30.01
C ALA A 236 3.86 63.63 -29.53
N GLY A 237 5.19 63.73 -29.42
CA GLY A 237 5.86 65.01 -29.16
C GLY A 237 5.61 66.05 -30.26
N GLN A 238 5.71 65.65 -31.53
CA GLN A 238 5.39 66.52 -32.66
C GLN A 238 3.92 66.94 -32.70
N LEU A 239 3.00 66.04 -32.32
CA LEU A 239 1.58 66.33 -32.22
C LEU A 239 1.30 67.38 -31.14
N ALA A 240 1.91 67.26 -29.97
CA ALA A 240 1.78 68.25 -28.89
C ALA A 240 2.24 69.64 -29.36
N THR A 241 3.41 69.72 -30.01
CA THR A 241 3.89 71.00 -30.57
C THR A 241 2.96 71.57 -31.64
N ALA A 242 2.39 70.73 -32.52
CA ALA A 242 1.44 71.17 -33.54
C ALA A 242 0.09 71.60 -32.94
N GLN A 243 -0.37 70.97 -31.85
CA GLN A 243 -1.57 71.36 -31.12
C GLN A 243 -1.40 72.72 -30.43
N ASP A 244 -0.24 72.97 -29.83
CA ASP A 244 0.09 74.28 -29.25
C ASP A 244 0.11 75.37 -30.33
N GLU A 245 0.72 75.09 -31.49
CA GLU A 245 0.75 75.99 -32.65
C GLU A 245 -0.66 76.28 -33.19
N LEU A 246 -1.50 75.25 -33.30
CA LEU A 246 -2.90 75.38 -33.71
C LEU A 246 -3.69 76.24 -32.73
N ALA A 247 -3.56 76.01 -31.42
CA ALA A 247 -4.26 76.78 -30.40
C ALA A 247 -3.89 78.27 -30.46
N GLN A 248 -2.61 78.57 -30.69
CA GLN A 248 -2.15 79.96 -30.87
C GLN A 248 -2.72 80.60 -32.14
N LEU A 249 -2.69 79.90 -33.28
CA LEU A 249 -3.24 80.41 -34.54
C LEU A 249 -4.77 80.57 -34.48
N GLN A 250 -5.46 79.64 -33.83
CA GLN A 250 -6.89 79.70 -33.64
C GLN A 250 -7.30 80.89 -32.77
N ALA A 251 -6.59 81.12 -31.65
CA ALA A 251 -6.83 82.31 -30.82
C ALA A 251 -6.59 83.61 -31.60
N ARG A 252 -5.52 83.68 -32.40
CA ARG A 252 -5.23 84.85 -33.26
C ARG A 252 -6.30 85.06 -34.34
N TYR A 253 -6.78 83.99 -34.97
CA TYR A 253 -7.85 84.05 -35.96
C TYR A 253 -9.18 84.51 -35.33
N GLU A 254 -9.56 83.95 -34.18
CA GLU A 254 -10.78 84.34 -33.46
C GLU A 254 -10.74 85.82 -33.04
N GLN A 255 -9.58 86.30 -32.57
CA GLN A 255 -9.37 87.73 -32.30
C GLN A 255 -9.45 88.60 -33.57
N ALA A 256 -8.90 88.14 -34.69
CA ALA A 256 -8.97 88.84 -35.97
C ALA A 256 -10.40 88.95 -36.51
N VAL A 257 -11.21 87.89 -36.34
CA VAL A 257 -12.63 87.88 -36.72
C VAL A 257 -13.46 88.77 -35.77
N ALA A 258 -13.18 88.73 -34.46
CA ALA A 258 -13.91 89.52 -33.46
C ALA A 258 -13.65 91.03 -33.57
N ALA A 259 -12.48 91.44 -34.07
CA ALA A 259 -12.15 92.84 -34.32
C ALA A 259 -12.89 93.45 -35.52
N GLY A 260 -13.57 92.64 -36.34
CA GLY A 260 -14.28 93.13 -37.52
C GLY A 260 -13.37 93.81 -38.55
N THR A 261 -13.98 94.63 -39.41
CA THR A 261 -13.30 95.36 -40.50
C THR A 261 -13.34 96.88 -40.33
N SER A 262 -13.96 97.37 -39.25
CA SER A 262 -14.11 98.81 -39.03
C SER A 262 -12.84 99.40 -38.41
N PRO A 263 -12.41 100.62 -38.82
CA PRO A 263 -11.20 101.25 -38.30
C PRO A 263 -11.17 101.45 -36.76
N GLY A 264 -12.34 101.56 -36.12
CA GLY A 264 -12.47 101.72 -34.67
C GLY A 264 -12.39 100.41 -33.88
N GLU A 265 -12.89 99.30 -34.41
CA GLU A 265 -12.82 97.98 -33.77
C GLU A 265 -11.44 97.34 -33.98
N LEU A 266 -10.82 97.57 -35.14
CA LEU A 266 -9.41 97.26 -35.41
C LEU A 266 -8.47 97.93 -34.41
N ALA A 267 -8.92 98.99 -33.72
CA ALA A 267 -8.14 99.70 -32.73
C ALA A 267 -7.99 99.03 -31.38
N MET A 268 -8.85 98.06 -31.08
CA MET A 268 -8.94 97.42 -29.77
C MET A 268 -8.18 96.08 -29.70
N THR A 269 -7.57 95.62 -30.79
CA THR A 269 -6.88 94.33 -30.87
C THR A 269 -5.36 94.45 -31.07
N SER A 270 -4.60 93.83 -30.16
CA SER A 270 -3.13 93.85 -30.15
C SER A 270 -2.51 93.08 -31.30
N ASP A 271 -3.13 91.99 -31.74
CA ASP A 271 -2.53 91.03 -32.68
C ASP A 271 -2.67 91.47 -34.14
N ILE A 272 -3.74 92.19 -34.49
CA ILE A 272 -3.89 92.82 -35.80
C ILE A 272 -2.91 94.00 -35.95
N SER A 273 -2.62 94.67 -34.84
CA SER A 273 -1.60 95.72 -34.78
C SER A 273 -0.17 95.18 -34.95
N ALA A 274 0.03 93.85 -34.88
CA ALA A 274 1.33 93.22 -35.11
C ALA A 274 1.71 93.16 -36.60
N SER A 275 0.75 93.33 -37.53
CA SER A 275 1.07 93.58 -38.93
C SER A 275 1.60 95.02 -39.10
N PRO A 276 2.86 95.20 -39.54
CA PRO A 276 3.42 96.54 -39.77
C PRO A 276 2.61 97.37 -40.77
N GLU A 277 1.98 96.72 -41.74
CA GLU A 277 1.17 97.33 -42.80
C GLU A 277 -0.16 97.86 -42.24
N ILE A 278 -0.86 97.06 -41.44
CA ILE A 278 -2.10 97.49 -40.78
C ILE A 278 -1.82 98.62 -39.79
N GLY A 279 -0.71 98.53 -39.03
CA GLY A 279 -0.25 99.61 -38.16
C GLY A 279 -0.02 100.93 -38.92
N ARG A 280 0.71 100.88 -40.04
CA ARG A 280 0.96 102.06 -40.90
C ARG A 280 -0.33 102.63 -41.48
N MET A 281 -1.25 101.80 -41.98
CA MET A 281 -2.52 102.26 -42.53
C MET A 281 -3.42 102.88 -41.45
N ARG A 282 -3.36 102.39 -40.21
CA ARG A 282 -4.06 102.99 -39.07
C ARG A 282 -3.51 104.35 -38.69
N ASP A 283 -2.19 104.52 -38.68
CA ASP A 283 -1.58 105.83 -38.44
C ASP A 283 -2.00 106.83 -39.53
N GLN A 284 -2.01 106.42 -40.79
CA GLN A 284 -2.52 107.22 -41.90
C GLN A 284 -4.00 107.55 -41.76
N TYR A 285 -4.84 106.59 -41.34
CA TYR A 285 -6.25 106.79 -41.07
C TYR A 285 -6.48 107.82 -39.95
N ASN A 286 -5.74 107.72 -38.84
CA ASN A 286 -5.84 108.65 -37.72
C ASN A 286 -5.42 110.07 -38.12
N LEU A 287 -4.36 110.20 -38.93
CA LEU A 287 -3.92 111.48 -39.49
C LEU A 287 -4.97 112.08 -40.42
N ALA A 288 -5.56 111.29 -41.32
CA ALA A 288 -6.63 111.73 -42.22
C ALA A 288 -7.90 112.11 -41.45
N ALA A 289 -8.26 111.35 -40.41
CA ALA A 289 -9.41 111.63 -39.55
C ALA A 289 -9.23 112.95 -38.77
N ALA A 290 -8.03 113.21 -38.25
CA ALA A 290 -7.69 114.48 -37.61
C ALA A 290 -7.71 115.65 -38.60
N ALA A 291 -7.21 115.46 -39.83
CA ALA A 291 -7.27 116.46 -40.89
C ALA A 291 -8.73 116.80 -41.27
N LEU A 292 -9.58 115.78 -41.42
CA LEU A 292 -11.01 115.95 -41.66
C LEU A 292 -11.69 116.71 -40.51
N ALA A 293 -11.39 116.38 -39.25
CA ALA A 293 -11.92 117.09 -38.08
C ALA A 293 -11.53 118.58 -38.07
N ASN A 294 -10.28 118.89 -38.43
CA ASN A 294 -9.80 120.28 -38.52
C ASN A 294 -10.47 121.06 -39.67
N VAL A 295 -10.58 120.44 -40.85
CA VAL A 295 -11.21 121.08 -42.02
C VAL A 295 -12.72 121.23 -41.83
N SER A 296 -13.40 120.25 -41.21
CA SER A 296 -14.84 120.31 -40.94
C SER A 296 -15.25 121.28 -39.83
N SER A 297 -14.35 121.56 -38.86
CA SER A 297 -14.59 122.60 -37.85
C SER A 297 -14.44 124.02 -38.41
N THR A 298 -13.60 124.19 -39.43
CA THR A 298 -13.33 125.49 -40.08
C THR A 298 -14.30 125.76 -41.23
N PHE A 299 -14.64 124.73 -42.01
CA PHE A 299 -15.48 124.82 -43.20
C PHE A 299 -16.73 123.95 -43.02
N GLY A 300 -17.91 124.47 -43.33
CA GLY A 300 -19.17 123.70 -43.22
C GLY A 300 -19.16 122.43 -44.10
N SER A 301 -20.02 121.46 -43.78
CA SER A 301 -20.02 120.08 -44.33
C SER A 301 -20.09 119.95 -45.86
N ARG A 302 -20.45 121.01 -46.60
CA ARG A 302 -20.56 121.01 -48.07
C ARG A 302 -19.38 121.67 -48.79
N HIS A 303 -18.36 122.14 -48.07
CA HIS A 303 -17.22 122.83 -48.67
C HIS A 303 -16.31 121.82 -49.43
N PRO A 304 -15.74 122.18 -50.61
CA PRO A 304 -14.94 121.26 -51.42
C PRO A 304 -13.77 120.58 -50.67
N SER A 305 -13.12 121.29 -49.75
CA SER A 305 -12.03 120.73 -48.94
C SER A 305 -12.49 119.66 -47.94
N VAL A 306 -13.70 119.75 -47.40
CA VAL A 306 -14.29 118.73 -46.51
C VAL A 306 -14.59 117.46 -47.32
N VAL A 307 -15.14 117.62 -48.54
CA VAL A 307 -15.42 116.51 -49.45
C VAL A 307 -14.13 115.79 -49.85
N GLN A 308 -13.06 116.53 -50.13
CA GLN A 308 -11.75 115.97 -50.46
C GLN A 308 -11.14 115.20 -49.27
N ALA A 309 -11.14 115.78 -48.07
CA ALA A 309 -10.63 115.12 -46.86
C ALA A 309 -11.46 113.88 -46.48
N GLN A 310 -12.77 113.90 -46.70
CA GLN A 310 -13.64 112.75 -46.50
C GLN A 310 -13.31 111.63 -47.50
N ALA A 311 -13.15 111.96 -48.79
CA ALA A 311 -12.80 110.97 -49.82
C ALA A 311 -11.44 110.31 -49.56
N GLU A 312 -10.47 111.05 -49.03
CA GLU A 312 -9.17 110.51 -48.62
C GLU A 312 -9.30 109.54 -47.43
N LEU A 313 -10.09 109.90 -46.42
CA LEU A 313 -10.40 109.02 -45.29
C LEU A 313 -11.13 107.74 -45.74
N ASP A 314 -12.11 107.88 -46.63
CA ASP A 314 -12.89 106.76 -47.18
C ASP A 314 -11.97 105.82 -47.99
N SER A 315 -11.05 106.37 -48.78
CA SER A 315 -10.06 105.58 -49.53
C SER A 315 -9.13 104.80 -48.60
N ILE A 316 -8.61 105.43 -47.55
CA ILE A 316 -7.73 104.76 -46.57
C ILE A 316 -8.51 103.70 -45.79
N SER A 317 -9.77 103.97 -45.42
CA SER A 317 -10.60 102.99 -44.71
C SER A 317 -10.90 101.76 -45.56
N SER A 318 -11.22 101.93 -46.85
CA SER A 318 -11.42 100.80 -47.77
C SER A 318 -10.16 99.96 -47.95
N LEU A 319 -8.99 100.61 -48.08
CA LEU A 319 -7.70 99.91 -48.14
C LEU A 319 -7.44 99.13 -46.84
N LEU A 320 -7.68 99.75 -45.68
CA LEU A 320 -7.53 99.13 -44.37
C LEU A 320 -8.45 97.90 -44.20
N THR A 321 -9.72 98.00 -44.62
CA THR A 321 -10.66 96.87 -44.60
C THR A 321 -10.18 95.73 -45.50
N SER A 322 -9.72 96.03 -46.72
CA SER A 322 -9.22 95.00 -47.64
C SER A 322 -7.97 94.28 -47.13
N GLU A 323 -7.09 95.01 -46.44
CA GLU A 323 -5.89 94.47 -45.82
C GLU A 323 -6.22 93.62 -44.59
N ALA A 324 -7.16 94.08 -43.75
CA ALA A 324 -7.65 93.31 -42.61
C ALA A 324 -8.30 91.98 -43.06
N GLU A 325 -9.14 92.01 -44.10
CA GLU A 325 -9.71 90.78 -44.67
C GLU A 325 -8.64 89.84 -45.23
N ARG A 326 -7.63 90.39 -45.92
CA ARG A 326 -6.50 89.61 -46.44
C ARG A 326 -5.74 88.93 -45.30
N PHE A 327 -5.47 89.66 -44.22
CA PHE A 327 -4.78 89.14 -43.05
C PHE A 327 -5.60 88.05 -42.34
N THR A 328 -6.90 88.24 -42.15
CA THR A 328 -7.78 87.23 -41.57
C THR A 328 -7.86 85.96 -42.45
N ARG A 329 -7.89 86.11 -43.78
CA ARG A 329 -7.79 84.97 -44.71
C ARG A 329 -6.45 84.25 -44.60
N GLN A 330 -5.35 84.98 -44.42
CA GLN A 330 -4.03 84.37 -44.18
C GLN A 330 -4.01 83.55 -42.88
N LEU A 331 -4.52 84.11 -41.77
CA LEU A 331 -4.61 83.39 -40.49
C LEU A 331 -5.51 82.14 -40.58
N ALA A 332 -6.62 82.21 -41.33
CA ALA A 332 -7.46 81.05 -41.58
C ALA A 332 -6.69 79.96 -42.33
N SER A 333 -5.94 80.34 -43.38
CA SER A 333 -5.11 79.42 -44.14
C SER A 333 -4.00 78.79 -43.29
N ASP A 334 -3.35 79.57 -42.43
CA ASP A 334 -2.29 79.07 -41.53
C ASP A 334 -2.87 78.11 -40.48
N ARG A 335 -4.01 78.46 -39.87
CA ARG A 335 -4.75 77.56 -38.97
C ARG A 335 -5.10 76.25 -39.66
N ASP A 336 -5.66 76.30 -40.86
CA ASP A 336 -6.08 75.11 -41.60
C ASP A 336 -4.88 74.24 -42.00
N ALA A 337 -3.74 74.85 -42.33
CA ALA A 337 -2.50 74.13 -42.61
C ALA A 337 -1.99 73.35 -41.38
N VAL A 338 -2.03 73.97 -40.20
CA VAL A 338 -1.61 73.33 -38.94
C VAL A 338 -2.66 72.30 -38.47
N GLN A 339 -3.96 72.55 -38.66
CA GLN A 339 -5.01 71.56 -38.41
C GLN A 339 -4.76 70.31 -39.25
N GLY A 340 -4.49 70.46 -40.55
CA GLY A 340 -4.14 69.32 -41.40
C GLY A 340 -2.88 68.59 -40.95
N LYS A 341 -1.92 69.28 -40.31
CA LYS A 341 -0.73 68.64 -39.70
C LYS A 341 -1.09 67.84 -38.46
N VAL A 342 -1.98 68.35 -37.60
CA VAL A 342 -2.52 67.62 -36.43
C VAL A 342 -3.23 66.34 -36.88
N ASP A 343 -4.13 66.43 -37.86
CA ASP A 343 -4.90 65.28 -38.36
C ASP A 343 -3.99 64.18 -38.95
N ARG A 344 -2.95 64.57 -39.70
CA ARG A 344 -1.95 63.64 -40.24
C ARG A 344 -1.13 62.97 -39.15
N LEU A 345 -0.70 63.71 -38.13
CA LEU A 345 0.07 63.15 -37.02
C LEU A 345 -0.78 62.20 -36.16
N GLN A 346 -2.05 62.54 -35.91
CA GLN A 346 -2.99 61.65 -35.22
C GLN A 346 -3.21 60.36 -36.01
N SER A 347 -3.48 60.45 -37.31
CA SER A 347 -3.67 59.29 -38.18
C SER A 347 -2.44 58.39 -38.19
N ARG A 348 -1.23 58.98 -38.25
CA ARG A 348 0.02 58.24 -38.21
C ARG A 348 0.25 57.55 -36.86
N ILE A 349 -0.05 58.19 -35.74
CA ILE A 349 0.04 57.55 -34.41
C ILE A 349 -0.91 56.36 -34.34
N GLU A 350 -2.12 56.49 -34.86
CA GLU A 350 -3.11 55.40 -34.86
C GLU A 350 -2.68 54.23 -35.77
N GLU A 351 -2.15 54.53 -36.95
CA GLU A 351 -1.56 53.52 -37.85
C GLU A 351 -0.39 52.77 -37.20
N LEU A 352 0.52 53.51 -36.55
CA LEU A 352 1.63 52.92 -35.79
C LEU A 352 1.12 52.05 -34.63
N ARG A 353 0.06 52.46 -33.93
CA ARG A 353 -0.56 51.65 -32.85
C ARG A 353 -1.20 50.37 -33.37
N GLN A 354 -1.91 50.43 -34.49
CA GLN A 354 -2.55 49.26 -35.10
C GLN A 354 -1.51 48.26 -35.62
N SER A 355 -0.46 48.76 -36.28
CA SER A 355 0.69 47.95 -36.68
C SER A 355 1.38 47.29 -35.47
N GLY A 356 1.50 48.03 -34.36
CA GLY A 356 2.06 47.52 -33.12
C GLY A 356 1.22 46.47 -32.41
N ALA A 357 -0.10 46.62 -32.42
CA ALA A 357 -1.01 45.63 -31.86
C ALA A 357 -0.93 44.31 -32.64
N ALA A 358 -0.93 44.36 -33.97
CA ALA A 358 -0.78 43.17 -34.81
C ALA A 358 0.57 42.48 -34.61
N SER A 359 1.66 43.25 -34.58
CA SER A 359 3.01 42.73 -34.29
C SER A 359 3.13 42.12 -32.88
N SER A 360 2.50 42.75 -31.87
CA SER A 360 2.49 42.24 -30.49
C SER A 360 1.78 40.88 -30.38
N VAL A 361 0.62 40.72 -31.03
CA VAL A 361 -0.10 39.44 -31.08
C VAL A 361 0.75 38.35 -31.73
N ALA A 362 1.36 38.65 -32.88
CA ALA A 362 2.26 37.71 -33.55
C ALA A 362 3.48 37.35 -32.68
N GLN A 363 4.04 38.31 -31.93
CA GLN A 363 5.16 38.06 -31.02
C GLN A 363 4.77 37.20 -29.80
N ILE A 364 3.52 37.28 -29.34
CA ILE A 364 3.00 36.41 -28.28
C ILE A 364 2.85 34.98 -28.80
N GLU A 365 2.25 34.81 -29.98
CA GLU A 365 2.09 33.50 -30.63
C GLU A 365 3.44 32.86 -30.94
N LEU A 366 4.40 33.63 -31.45
CA LEU A 366 5.78 33.18 -31.66
C LEU A 366 6.41 32.68 -30.35
N ARG A 367 6.28 33.45 -29.25
CA ARG A 367 6.78 33.01 -27.93
C ARG A 367 6.11 31.73 -27.45
N GLN A 368 4.82 31.55 -27.72
CA GLN A 368 4.11 30.32 -27.37
C GLN A 368 4.62 29.13 -28.18
N LEU A 369 4.83 29.29 -29.49
CA LEU A 369 5.41 28.25 -30.35
C LEU A 369 6.84 27.89 -29.93
N GLN A 370 7.66 28.90 -29.59
CA GLN A 370 9.02 28.70 -29.07
C GLN A 370 9.00 27.96 -27.73
N ALA A 371 8.16 28.39 -26.79
CA ALA A 371 8.01 27.71 -25.49
C ALA A 371 7.57 26.25 -25.66
N ARG A 372 6.72 25.95 -26.65
CA ARG A 372 6.35 24.57 -26.98
C ARG A 372 7.54 23.78 -27.52
N ALA A 373 8.30 24.33 -28.47
CA ALA A 373 9.49 23.68 -29.01
C ALA A 373 10.53 23.39 -27.90
N ASP A 374 10.77 24.34 -27.01
CA ASP A 374 11.70 24.19 -25.89
C ASP A 374 11.22 23.20 -24.84
N ALA A 375 9.90 23.17 -24.55
CA ALA A 375 9.31 22.17 -23.68
C ALA A 375 9.49 20.75 -24.26
N THR A 376 9.19 20.54 -25.55
CA THR A 376 9.35 19.24 -26.20
C THR A 376 10.82 18.82 -26.25
N ARG A 377 11.77 19.76 -26.51
CA ARG A 377 13.21 19.49 -26.42
C ARG A 377 13.63 19.03 -25.01
N THR A 378 13.09 19.67 -23.98
CA THR A 378 13.40 19.31 -22.59
C THR A 378 12.90 17.90 -22.27
N VAL A 379 11.68 17.56 -22.71
CA VAL A 379 11.12 16.21 -22.55
C VAL A 379 11.96 15.18 -23.31
N LEU A 380 12.34 15.46 -24.57
CA LEU A 380 13.22 14.59 -25.34
C LEU A 380 14.56 14.34 -24.62
N ALA A 381 15.18 15.39 -24.09
CA ALA A 381 16.43 15.28 -23.35
C ALA A 381 16.28 14.41 -22.08
N ASP A 382 15.19 14.56 -21.32
CA ASP A 382 14.89 13.73 -20.15
C ASP A 382 14.70 12.25 -20.55
N PHE A 383 13.96 11.96 -21.62
CA PHE A 383 13.78 10.59 -22.11
C PHE A 383 15.09 9.97 -22.60
N MET A 384 15.94 10.72 -23.30
CA MET A 384 17.26 10.25 -23.71
C MET A 384 18.17 9.98 -22.50
N GLN A 385 18.12 10.82 -21.48
CA GLN A 385 18.85 10.61 -20.24
C GLN A 385 18.35 9.35 -19.52
N ARG A 386 17.04 9.19 -19.35
CA ARG A 386 16.43 7.98 -18.75
C ARG A 386 16.78 6.72 -19.52
N SER A 387 16.68 6.71 -20.85
CA SER A 387 17.08 5.57 -21.68
C SER A 387 18.56 5.18 -21.42
N LYS A 388 19.45 6.17 -21.33
CA LYS A 388 20.86 5.95 -20.99
C LYS A 388 21.06 5.40 -19.58
N GLU A 389 20.36 5.94 -18.58
CA GLU A 389 20.42 5.49 -17.19
C GLU A 389 19.86 4.06 -17.05
N THR A 390 18.70 3.76 -17.64
CA THR A 390 18.09 2.42 -17.66
C THR A 390 19.02 1.40 -18.32
N SER A 391 19.64 1.74 -19.45
CA SER A 391 20.61 0.89 -20.13
C SER A 391 21.88 0.63 -19.30
N GLN A 392 22.30 1.60 -18.48
CA GLN A 392 23.43 1.41 -17.56
C GLN A 392 23.06 0.53 -16.36
N ILE A 393 21.88 0.76 -15.76
CA ILE A 393 21.36 -0.03 -14.63
C ILE A 393 21.17 -1.50 -15.04
N ALA A 394 20.63 -1.74 -16.24
CA ALA A 394 20.45 -3.07 -16.82
C ALA A 394 21.73 -3.91 -16.81
N ASN A 395 22.87 -3.28 -17.12
CA ASN A 395 24.17 -3.95 -17.14
C ASN A 395 24.75 -4.18 -15.74
N MET A 396 24.29 -3.47 -14.71
CA MET A 396 24.84 -3.53 -13.34
C MET A 396 24.07 -4.46 -12.39
N GLN A 397 22.79 -4.77 -12.65
CA GLN A 397 21.92 -5.55 -11.74
C GLN A 397 21.84 -7.06 -12.05
N SER A 398 22.86 -7.65 -12.67
CA SER A 398 22.83 -9.01 -13.25
C SER A 398 22.86 -10.19 -12.25
N SER A 399 22.47 -10.03 -10.98
CA SER A 399 22.41 -11.17 -10.04
C SER A 399 21.47 -10.91 -8.86
N ARG A 400 20.15 -11.01 -9.10
CA ARG A 400 19.10 -10.88 -8.05
C ARG A 400 18.91 -12.15 -7.21
N VAL A 401 19.44 -13.28 -7.68
CA VAL A 401 19.36 -14.58 -7.00
C VAL A 401 20.78 -15.01 -6.67
N GLU A 402 21.08 -15.10 -5.38
CA GLU A 402 22.39 -15.54 -4.89
C GLU A 402 22.28 -16.99 -4.39
N ILE A 403 23.23 -17.82 -4.80
CA ILE A 403 23.34 -19.19 -4.29
C ILE A 403 24.03 -19.11 -2.93
N ILE A 404 23.27 -19.36 -1.86
CA ILE A 404 23.81 -19.40 -0.49
C ILE A 404 24.65 -20.68 -0.32
N SER A 405 24.09 -21.81 -0.77
CA SER A 405 24.76 -23.09 -0.76
C SER A 405 24.25 -23.97 -1.90
N GLY A 406 25.18 -24.55 -2.66
CA GLY A 406 24.86 -25.61 -3.59
C GLY A 406 24.50 -26.90 -2.83
N ALA A 407 23.68 -27.75 -3.46
CA ALA A 407 23.41 -29.08 -2.96
C ALA A 407 24.68 -29.95 -2.99
N VAL A 408 24.95 -30.60 -1.87
CA VAL A 408 26.05 -31.56 -1.68
C VAL A 408 25.46 -32.94 -1.40
N ALA A 409 26.12 -33.99 -1.91
CA ALA A 409 25.73 -35.38 -1.67
C ALA A 409 25.76 -35.71 -0.16
N PRO A 410 24.63 -36.05 0.47
CA PRO A 410 24.57 -36.30 1.91
C PRO A 410 25.23 -37.65 2.25
N PRO A 411 26.09 -37.71 3.30
CA PRO A 411 26.84 -38.91 3.64
C PRO A 411 26.00 -40.00 4.33
N GLN A 412 24.80 -39.66 4.81
CA GLN A 412 23.92 -40.60 5.52
C GLN A 412 22.49 -40.54 4.95
N PRO A 413 21.80 -41.69 4.83
CA PRO A 413 20.42 -41.71 4.37
C PRO A 413 19.49 -41.11 5.42
N VAL A 414 18.49 -40.35 4.97
CA VAL A 414 17.47 -39.74 5.84
C VAL A 414 16.47 -40.80 6.31
N TRP A 415 16.24 -41.85 5.53
CA TRP A 415 15.34 -42.94 5.87
C TRP A 415 15.77 -44.25 5.19
N PRO A 416 15.64 -45.43 5.84
CA PRO A 416 15.17 -45.68 7.21
C PRO A 416 16.23 -45.42 8.28
N LYS A 417 15.81 -44.90 9.46
CA LYS A 417 16.72 -44.62 10.59
C LYS A 417 16.73 -45.78 11.58
N PRO A 418 17.76 -46.65 11.60
CA PRO A 418 17.79 -47.80 12.51
C PRO A 418 17.70 -47.38 13.98
N SER A 419 18.30 -46.24 14.34
CA SER A 419 18.27 -45.68 15.69
C SER A 419 16.87 -45.35 16.20
N LEU A 420 15.91 -45.05 15.30
CA LEU A 420 14.51 -44.81 15.67
C LEU A 420 13.66 -46.08 15.57
N MET A 421 13.88 -46.91 14.54
CA MET A 421 13.00 -48.05 14.24
C MET A 421 13.21 -49.24 15.19
N LEU A 422 14.44 -49.50 15.62
CA LEU A 422 14.76 -50.60 16.54
C LEU A 422 14.07 -50.47 17.91
N PRO A 423 14.16 -49.33 18.64
CA PRO A 423 13.50 -49.19 19.93
C PRO A 423 11.98 -49.16 19.81
N VAL A 424 11.43 -48.54 18.77
CA VAL A 424 9.98 -48.54 18.52
C VAL A 424 9.47 -49.96 18.29
N ALA A 425 10.16 -50.75 17.47
CA ALA A 425 9.84 -52.15 17.25
C ALA A 425 9.95 -52.99 18.54
N ALA A 426 10.96 -52.71 19.38
CA ALA A 426 11.13 -53.38 20.67
C ALA A 426 9.96 -53.08 21.64
N VAL A 427 9.53 -51.82 21.75
CA VAL A 427 8.40 -51.40 22.60
C VAL A 427 7.09 -51.98 22.08
N LEU A 428 6.82 -51.87 20.78
CA LEU A 428 5.59 -52.43 20.18
C LEU A 428 5.57 -53.96 20.30
N GLY A 429 6.69 -54.63 20.07
CA GLY A 429 6.84 -56.06 20.30
C GLY A 429 6.61 -56.45 21.77
N PHE A 430 7.05 -55.60 22.70
CA PHE A 430 6.89 -55.84 24.14
C PHE A 430 5.43 -55.69 24.57
N LEU A 431 4.75 -54.64 24.10
CA LEU A 431 3.34 -54.42 24.36
C LEU A 431 2.48 -55.52 23.75
N ALA A 432 2.74 -55.90 22.49
CA ALA A 432 2.08 -57.00 21.83
C ALA A 432 2.31 -58.33 22.57
N GLY A 433 3.56 -58.60 22.99
CA GLY A 433 3.91 -59.77 23.78
C GLY A 433 3.19 -59.83 25.12
N CYS A 434 3.07 -58.69 25.83
CA CYS A 434 2.30 -58.59 27.07
C CYS A 434 0.81 -58.87 26.82
N GLY A 435 0.21 -58.27 25.80
CA GLY A 435 -1.19 -58.49 25.44
C GLY A 435 -1.50 -59.96 25.12
N ILE A 436 -0.66 -60.58 24.27
CA ILE A 436 -0.78 -61.99 23.90
C ILE A 436 -0.60 -62.90 25.12
N ALA A 437 0.35 -62.62 26.00
CA ALA A 437 0.57 -63.37 27.23
C ALA A 437 -0.64 -63.31 28.18
N LEU A 438 -1.34 -62.17 28.27
CA LEU A 438 -2.52 -62.03 29.10
C LEU A 438 -3.72 -62.81 28.55
N VAL A 439 -3.93 -62.80 27.23
CA VAL A 439 -5.02 -63.55 26.57
C VAL A 439 -4.78 -65.07 26.67
N LEU A 440 -3.56 -65.53 26.43
CA LEU A 440 -3.21 -66.96 26.54
C LEU A 440 -3.33 -67.49 27.98
N ALA A 441 -3.06 -66.64 28.98
CA ALA A 441 -3.17 -67.02 30.38
C ALA A 441 -4.64 -67.28 30.80
N ASP A 442 -5.60 -66.55 30.24
CA ASP A 442 -7.04 -66.69 30.56
C ASP A 442 -7.63 -68.01 30.03
N SER A 443 -7.18 -68.45 28.85
CA SER A 443 -7.66 -69.68 28.21
C SER A 443 -7.26 -71.00 28.90
N ARG A 444 -6.23 -71.00 29.77
CA ARG A 444 -5.74 -72.22 30.44
C ARG A 444 -6.28 -72.40 31.87
N THR A 445 -6.94 -71.38 32.44
CA THR A 445 -7.57 -71.46 33.76
C THR A 445 -8.96 -72.11 33.76
N GLN A 446 -9.57 -72.35 32.60
CA GLN A 446 -10.85 -73.07 32.50
C GLN A 446 -10.71 -74.61 32.53
N ASN A 447 -9.49 -75.16 32.47
CA ASN A 447 -9.23 -76.62 32.46
C ASN A 447 -8.59 -77.13 33.76
N ALA A 448 -9.22 -76.89 34.91
CA ALA A 448 -8.84 -77.54 36.18
C ALA A 448 -10.02 -78.41 36.70
N PRO A 449 -9.82 -79.72 36.97
CA PRO A 449 -10.87 -80.59 37.52
C PRO A 449 -11.22 -80.27 38.98
N ALA A 450 -12.49 -80.41 39.33
CA ALA A 450 -13.03 -80.25 40.68
C ALA A 450 -12.43 -81.27 41.69
N PRO A 451 -12.17 -80.88 42.95
CA PRO A 451 -11.76 -81.84 43.99
C PRO A 451 -12.95 -82.66 44.51
N SER A 452 -12.79 -83.99 44.48
CA SER A 452 -13.73 -85.02 44.97
C SER A 452 -13.65 -85.25 46.49
N PRO A 453 -14.72 -85.78 47.14
CA PRO A 453 -14.88 -85.83 48.60
C PRO A 453 -14.18 -87.04 49.25
N LYS A 454 -13.79 -86.92 50.53
CA LYS A 454 -13.29 -88.02 51.37
C LYS A 454 -14.38 -88.57 52.32
N PRO A 455 -14.35 -89.88 52.64
CA PRO A 455 -15.48 -90.60 53.22
C PRO A 455 -15.59 -90.46 54.75
N ARG A 456 -16.83 -90.58 55.23
CA ARG A 456 -17.25 -90.52 56.64
C ARG A 456 -17.34 -91.93 57.23
N LYS A 457 -16.83 -92.15 58.45
CA LYS A 457 -17.18 -93.29 59.34
C LYS A 457 -18.13 -92.80 60.45
N SER A 458 -19.02 -93.69 60.85
CA SER A 458 -20.07 -93.67 61.91
C SER A 458 -19.55 -93.25 63.30
N ALA A 459 -20.33 -92.84 64.33
CA ALA A 459 -21.74 -93.05 64.67
C ALA A 459 -22.20 -92.03 65.76
N SER A 460 -23.54 -91.98 65.96
CA SER A 460 -24.28 -91.72 67.21
C SER A 460 -24.71 -90.27 67.60
N PRO A 461 -25.87 -90.12 68.28
CA PRO A 461 -26.98 -89.25 67.87
C PRO A 461 -27.18 -88.03 68.80
N SER A 462 -28.04 -87.06 68.47
CA SER A 462 -29.36 -86.85 69.11
C SER A 462 -30.06 -85.60 68.52
N THR A 463 -31.39 -85.70 68.33
CA THR A 463 -32.47 -84.68 68.54
C THR A 463 -32.38 -83.29 67.88
N GLU A 464 -33.42 -82.59 67.42
CA GLU A 464 -34.85 -82.77 67.19
C GLU A 464 -35.34 -81.38 66.66
N LYS A 465 -36.46 -81.36 65.91
CA LYS A 465 -37.42 -80.24 65.71
C LYS A 465 -37.27 -79.20 64.56
N THR A 466 -38.02 -79.48 63.48
CA THR A 466 -39.14 -78.74 62.82
C THR A 466 -39.12 -77.20 62.56
N PRO A 467 -39.91 -76.69 61.58
CA PRO A 467 -39.47 -75.68 60.62
C PRO A 467 -40.29 -74.37 60.68
N GLY A 468 -39.80 -73.31 60.01
CA GLY A 468 -40.47 -72.01 59.96
C GLY A 468 -40.35 -71.31 58.61
N ARG A 469 -41.49 -70.91 58.07
CA ARG A 469 -41.81 -70.40 56.73
C ARG A 469 -41.62 -68.87 56.64
N LYS A 470 -41.22 -68.40 55.44
CA LYS A 470 -41.25 -67.04 54.80
C LYS A 470 -42.16 -65.98 55.49
N PRO A 471 -41.86 -64.65 55.43
CA PRO A 471 -42.14 -63.86 54.21
C PRO A 471 -41.24 -62.63 53.90
N SER A 472 -41.46 -62.16 52.67
CA SER A 472 -40.99 -60.97 51.93
C SER A 472 -41.12 -59.60 52.61
N LEU A 473 -40.26 -58.64 52.23
CA LEU A 473 -40.52 -57.18 52.17
C LEU A 473 -39.49 -56.44 51.26
N VAL A 474 -40.02 -55.88 50.16
CA VAL A 474 -39.85 -54.56 49.49
C VAL A 474 -38.55 -53.72 49.70
N PRO A 475 -38.09 -52.94 48.69
CA PRO A 475 -36.68 -52.60 48.46
C PRO A 475 -36.25 -51.23 49.01
N GLN A 476 -34.96 -51.10 49.33
CA GLN A 476 -34.32 -49.81 49.57
C GLN A 476 -33.36 -49.46 48.42
N ALA A 477 -33.68 -48.35 47.77
CA ALA A 477 -32.80 -47.62 46.88
C ALA A 477 -31.60 -47.09 47.67
N GLN A 478 -30.39 -47.31 47.17
CA GLN A 478 -29.23 -46.52 47.55
C GLN A 478 -28.13 -46.57 46.48
N ILE A 479 -28.03 -45.45 45.76
CA ILE A 479 -26.79 -44.78 45.34
C ILE A 479 -25.86 -45.63 44.46
N ARG A 480 -26.14 -45.63 43.15
CA ARG A 480 -25.12 -45.92 42.14
C ARG A 480 -24.16 -44.74 42.10
N ARG A 481 -22.94 -44.93 42.63
CA ARG A 481 -21.78 -44.10 42.28
C ARG A 481 -21.51 -44.31 40.79
N GLU A 482 -21.65 -43.26 39.99
CA GLU A 482 -21.17 -43.27 38.63
C GLU A 482 -19.62 -43.27 38.62
N PRO A 483 -18.98 -44.01 37.71
CA PRO A 483 -17.54 -43.90 37.50
C PRO A 483 -17.23 -42.61 36.74
N HIS A 484 -16.18 -41.90 37.15
CA HIS A 484 -15.60 -40.78 36.41
C HIS A 484 -15.36 -41.15 34.93
N PRO A 485 -15.79 -40.32 33.96
CA PRO A 485 -15.41 -40.52 32.58
C PRO A 485 -13.94 -40.10 32.40
N ALA A 486 -13.11 -41.08 32.05
CA ALA A 486 -11.84 -40.81 31.41
C ALA A 486 -12.10 -40.19 30.03
N SER A 487 -11.54 -39.00 29.80
CA SER A 487 -11.47 -38.23 28.54
C SER A 487 -12.49 -37.08 28.35
N LEU A 488 -11.94 -35.94 27.90
CA LEU A 488 -12.62 -34.69 27.49
C LEU A 488 -13.68 -34.89 26.38
N ALA A 489 -13.62 -35.99 25.64
CA ALA A 489 -14.56 -36.28 24.57
C ALA A 489 -15.91 -36.79 25.10
N ALA A 490 -15.92 -37.53 26.22
CA ALA A 490 -17.16 -38.03 26.85
C ALA A 490 -17.91 -36.92 27.62
N ALA A 491 -17.19 -35.98 28.23
CA ALA A 491 -17.78 -34.79 28.84
C ALA A 491 -18.48 -33.88 27.81
N ARG A 492 -18.00 -33.89 26.55
CA ARG A 492 -18.57 -33.11 25.45
C ARG A 492 -19.85 -33.72 24.88
N SER A 493 -20.16 -35.00 25.12
CA SER A 493 -21.42 -35.60 24.67
C SER A 493 -22.54 -35.51 25.71
N GLU A 494 -22.22 -35.61 27.01
CA GLU A 494 -23.25 -35.53 28.08
C GLU A 494 -23.72 -34.10 28.36
N ILE A 495 -22.87 -33.08 28.15
CA ILE A 495 -23.26 -31.67 28.37
C ILE A 495 -24.22 -31.17 27.29
N PHE A 496 -24.20 -31.75 26.09
CA PHE A 496 -24.99 -31.28 24.95
C PHE A 496 -26.32 -32.04 24.75
N SER A 497 -26.62 -33.05 25.59
CA SER A 497 -27.90 -33.78 25.53
C SER A 497 -28.89 -33.43 26.65
N ALA A 498 -28.54 -32.54 27.59
CA ALA A 498 -29.42 -32.13 28.68
C ALA A 498 -29.88 -30.68 28.48
N ASN A 499 -30.80 -30.47 27.54
CA ASN A 499 -31.26 -29.14 27.13
C ASN A 499 -32.29 -28.50 28.09
N ASP A 500 -32.52 -29.06 29.29
CA ASP A 500 -33.48 -28.52 30.26
C ASP A 500 -32.94 -28.64 31.69
N THR A 501 -32.04 -27.73 32.07
CA THR A 501 -31.72 -27.54 33.50
C THR A 501 -31.93 -26.08 33.91
N PRO A 502 -32.54 -25.83 35.09
CA PRO A 502 -32.83 -24.49 35.60
C PRO A 502 -31.59 -23.62 35.80
N LEU A 503 -30.40 -24.23 35.79
CA LEU A 503 -29.10 -23.56 35.94
C LEU A 503 -28.76 -22.63 34.76
N VAL A 504 -29.15 -22.99 33.53
CA VAL A 504 -28.86 -22.20 32.32
C VAL A 504 -29.69 -20.92 32.29
N ALA A 505 -30.95 -20.98 32.74
CA ALA A 505 -31.83 -19.82 32.83
C ALA A 505 -31.34 -18.80 33.88
N SER A 506 -30.85 -19.28 35.03
CA SER A 506 -30.26 -18.41 36.06
C SER A 506 -28.98 -17.71 35.58
N VAL A 507 -28.12 -18.43 34.86
CA VAL A 507 -26.88 -17.87 34.29
C VAL A 507 -27.19 -16.84 33.21
N GLN A 508 -28.15 -17.09 32.32
CA GLN A 508 -28.57 -16.12 31.30
C GLN A 508 -29.18 -14.84 31.90
N THR A 509 -29.88 -14.95 33.03
CA THR A 509 -30.47 -13.80 33.73
C THR A 509 -29.37 -12.96 34.39
N LEU A 510 -28.37 -13.60 35.00
CA LEU A 510 -27.20 -12.93 35.59
C LEU A 510 -26.36 -12.20 34.52
N VAL A 511 -26.12 -12.86 33.37
CA VAL A 511 -25.39 -12.28 32.23
C VAL A 511 -26.10 -11.03 31.69
N ARG A 512 -27.43 -11.09 31.58
CA ARG A 512 -28.24 -9.96 31.10
C ARG A 512 -28.21 -8.77 32.07
N ASP A 513 -28.23 -9.02 33.37
CA ASP A 513 -28.16 -7.97 34.39
C ASP A 513 -26.78 -7.29 34.46
N VAL A 514 -25.70 -8.05 34.22
CA VAL A 514 -24.32 -7.53 34.13
C VAL A 514 -24.11 -6.70 32.87
N ILE A 515 -24.59 -7.15 31.71
CA ILE A 515 -24.53 -6.39 30.44
C ILE A 515 -25.36 -5.11 30.51
N GLY A 516 -26.50 -5.13 31.21
CA GLY A 516 -27.32 -3.94 31.43
C GLY A 516 -26.63 -2.83 32.23
N ARG A 517 -25.60 -3.16 33.03
CA ARG A 517 -24.85 -2.20 33.87
C ARG A 517 -23.52 -1.72 33.26
N LEU A 518 -23.14 -2.24 32.09
CA LEU A 518 -21.93 -1.87 31.36
C LEU A 518 -21.92 -0.50 30.59
N PRO A 519 -23.01 0.31 30.46
CA PRO A 519 -22.94 1.57 29.72
C PRO A 519 -22.06 2.69 30.33
N GLU A 520 -21.61 2.57 31.58
CA GLU A 520 -20.87 3.64 32.27
C GLU A 520 -19.33 3.60 32.08
N HIS A 521 -18.79 2.60 31.37
CA HIS A 521 -17.34 2.45 31.19
C HIS A 521 -16.90 2.44 29.72
N SER A 522 -15.88 3.23 29.40
CA SER A 522 -15.24 3.30 28.08
C SER A 522 -14.46 2.00 27.78
N ARG A 523 -14.67 1.46 26.57
CA ARG A 523 -14.07 0.20 26.09
C ARG A 523 -12.55 0.36 25.86
N PRO A 524 -11.73 -0.72 26.02
CA PRO A 524 -12.10 -2.11 26.34
C PRO A 524 -12.13 -2.40 27.85
N PHE A 525 -13.02 -3.30 28.27
CA PHE A 525 -13.16 -3.74 29.67
C PHE A 525 -12.83 -5.23 29.82
N VAL A 526 -12.40 -5.61 31.03
CA VAL A 526 -12.06 -6.98 31.38
C VAL A 526 -12.95 -7.42 32.55
N VAL A 527 -13.64 -8.54 32.38
CA VAL A 527 -14.49 -9.13 33.42
C VAL A 527 -13.79 -10.36 33.99
N ALA A 528 -13.55 -10.36 35.30
CA ALA A 528 -12.97 -11.49 36.02
C ALA A 528 -14.03 -12.15 36.91
N PHE A 529 -14.17 -13.47 36.78
CA PHE A 529 -15.01 -14.28 37.67
C PHE A 529 -14.13 -14.95 38.73
N THR A 530 -14.59 -14.95 39.98
CA THR A 530 -13.98 -15.72 41.08
C THR A 530 -15.07 -16.47 41.84
N GLY A 531 -14.79 -17.70 42.29
CA GLY A 531 -15.74 -18.56 42.98
C GLY A 531 -15.05 -19.44 44.01
N ALA A 532 -15.64 -19.54 45.21
CA ALA A 532 -14.96 -20.11 46.37
C ALA A 532 -14.93 -21.66 46.42
N ASN A 533 -15.78 -22.37 45.68
CA ASN A 533 -16.00 -23.82 45.94
C ASN A 533 -16.23 -24.74 44.72
N SER A 534 -16.19 -24.25 43.47
CA SER A 534 -16.36 -25.14 42.30
C SER A 534 -15.89 -24.50 40.99
N ALA A 535 -14.80 -25.03 40.42
CA ALA A 535 -14.27 -24.61 39.12
C ALA A 535 -15.22 -24.94 37.95
N SER A 536 -16.10 -25.93 38.09
CA SER A 536 -17.05 -26.32 37.04
C SER A 536 -18.18 -25.31 36.87
N ALA A 537 -18.66 -24.67 37.95
CA ALA A 537 -19.68 -23.62 37.86
C ALA A 537 -19.15 -22.35 37.15
N MET A 538 -17.89 -21.97 37.41
CA MET A 538 -17.23 -20.84 36.75
C MET A 538 -17.03 -21.04 35.25
N ARG A 539 -16.66 -22.26 34.83
CA ARG A 539 -16.49 -22.60 33.41
C ARG A 539 -17.81 -22.55 32.65
N VAL A 540 -18.92 -22.96 33.28
CA VAL A 540 -20.26 -22.86 32.68
C VAL A 540 -20.70 -21.40 32.54
N ALA A 541 -20.44 -20.55 33.54
CA ALA A 541 -20.72 -19.11 33.45
C ALA A 541 -19.89 -18.43 32.35
N ALA A 542 -18.60 -18.75 32.24
CA ALA A 542 -17.71 -18.24 31.19
C ALA A 542 -18.11 -18.67 29.78
N LEU A 543 -18.51 -19.93 29.58
CA LEU A 543 -19.03 -20.40 28.29
C LEU A 543 -20.38 -19.76 27.92
N GLY A 544 -21.17 -19.31 28.91
CA GLY A 544 -22.38 -18.53 28.67
C GLY A 544 -22.11 -17.20 27.97
N PHE A 545 -21.02 -16.52 28.32
CA PHE A 545 -20.59 -15.25 27.69
C PHE A 545 -19.98 -15.45 26.29
N ALA A 546 -19.31 -16.58 26.03
CA ALA A 546 -18.79 -16.93 24.70
C ALA A 546 -19.91 -17.04 23.64
N ARG A 547 -21.14 -17.40 24.04
CA ARG A 547 -22.29 -17.51 23.12
C ARG A 547 -22.77 -16.15 22.56
N ILE A 548 -22.28 -15.04 23.12
CA ILE A 548 -22.64 -13.66 22.74
C ILE A 548 -21.53 -12.98 21.91
N GLY A 549 -20.55 -13.76 21.42
CA GLY A 549 -19.52 -13.27 20.50
C GLY A 549 -18.26 -12.69 21.14
N ALA A 550 -18.07 -12.85 22.45
CA ALA A 550 -16.86 -12.40 23.14
C ALA A 550 -15.78 -13.48 23.21
N GLU A 551 -14.50 -13.10 23.04
CA GLU A 551 -13.37 -14.03 23.05
C GLU A 551 -12.97 -14.35 24.51
N VAL A 552 -12.97 -15.64 24.88
CA VAL A 552 -12.81 -16.09 26.27
C VAL A 552 -11.48 -16.82 26.44
N HIS A 553 -10.61 -16.29 27.30
CA HIS A 553 -9.34 -16.91 27.67
C HIS A 553 -9.40 -17.46 29.11
N ILE A 554 -9.17 -18.77 29.26
CA ILE A 554 -9.20 -19.49 30.54
C ILE A 554 -7.76 -19.85 30.94
N HIS A 555 -7.28 -19.30 32.05
CA HIS A 555 -5.98 -19.67 32.63
C HIS A 555 -6.18 -20.40 33.96
N GLY A 556 -5.76 -21.66 34.04
CA GLY A 556 -5.73 -22.44 35.28
C GLY A 556 -4.30 -22.60 35.78
N ASN A 557 -4.05 -22.26 37.05
CA ASN A 557 -2.71 -22.35 37.63
C ASN A 557 -2.42 -23.79 38.09
N ALA A 558 -1.45 -24.44 37.45
CA ALA A 558 -0.95 -25.76 37.84
C ALA A 558 0.31 -25.62 38.70
N ASN A 559 0.16 -25.26 39.98
CA ASN A 559 1.23 -25.51 40.95
C ASN A 559 0.68 -25.90 42.32
N SER A 560 0.97 -27.13 42.73
CA SER A 560 0.58 -27.68 44.01
C SER A 560 1.70 -27.52 45.03
N SER A 561 1.53 -26.63 46.01
CA SER A 561 1.90 -26.92 47.39
C SER A 561 1.44 -25.81 48.34
N ARG A 562 0.56 -26.21 49.26
CA ARG A 562 0.01 -25.50 50.44
C ARG A 562 -1.40 -24.92 50.27
N GLN A 563 -2.18 -25.21 51.30
CA GLN A 563 -3.56 -24.80 51.53
C GLN A 563 -3.70 -23.27 51.43
N SER A 564 -4.26 -22.79 50.32
CA SER A 564 -4.91 -21.48 50.21
C SER A 564 -5.81 -21.49 48.98
N ALA A 565 -6.99 -20.87 49.09
CA ALA A 565 -8.10 -20.99 48.16
C ALA A 565 -7.70 -20.74 46.69
N GLN A 566 -8.02 -21.71 45.83
CA GLN A 566 -7.87 -21.62 44.38
C GLN A 566 -8.76 -20.50 43.83
N HIS A 567 -8.16 -19.55 43.13
CA HIS A 567 -8.87 -18.58 42.30
C HIS A 567 -8.47 -18.84 40.85
N ASP A 568 -9.37 -19.43 40.06
CA ASP A 568 -9.21 -19.50 38.60
C ASP A 568 -9.68 -18.15 38.02
N PHE A 569 -8.87 -17.51 37.20
CA PHE A 569 -9.24 -16.24 36.56
C PHE A 569 -9.61 -16.49 35.09
N ILE A 570 -10.77 -15.98 34.70
CA ILE A 570 -11.25 -16.04 33.32
C ILE A 570 -11.35 -14.61 32.82
N PHE A 571 -10.69 -14.32 31.70
CA PHE A 571 -10.71 -13.01 31.06
C PHE A 571 -11.49 -13.09 29.76
N VAL A 572 -12.34 -12.09 29.55
CA VAL A 572 -13.12 -11.93 28.32
C VAL A 572 -12.79 -10.57 27.73
N GLN A 573 -12.33 -10.54 26.48
CA GLN A 573 -11.98 -9.32 25.75
C GLN A 573 -12.77 -9.26 24.43
N ASP A 574 -13.16 -8.05 24.01
CA ASP A 574 -13.73 -7.76 22.69
C ASP A 574 -12.60 -7.22 21.78
N GLY A 575 -12.59 -7.66 20.52
CA GLY A 575 -11.42 -7.80 19.64
C GLY A 575 -10.58 -6.56 19.32
N ASP A 576 -9.39 -6.84 18.76
CA ASP A 576 -8.33 -5.95 18.26
C ASP A 576 -7.42 -5.28 19.32
N ALA A 577 -6.55 -6.07 19.95
CA ALA A 577 -5.23 -5.60 20.43
C ALA A 577 -4.26 -6.79 20.68
N HIS A 578 -3.06 -6.74 20.09
CA HIS A 578 -1.97 -7.70 20.34
C HIS A 578 -1.31 -7.48 21.72
N ILE A 579 -0.94 -8.57 22.41
CA ILE A 579 -0.20 -8.56 23.68
C ILE A 579 1.28 -8.93 23.41
N HIS A 580 2.21 -8.11 23.92
CA HIS A 580 3.61 -8.51 24.16
C HIS A 580 3.70 -9.31 25.48
N PRO A 581 4.52 -10.37 25.58
CA PRO A 581 4.69 -11.12 26.82
C PRO A 581 5.38 -10.22 27.86
N VAL A 582 4.67 -9.90 28.94
CA VAL A 582 5.25 -9.29 30.15
C VAL A 582 5.15 -10.33 31.25
N ASP A 583 6.31 -10.81 31.72
CA ASP A 583 6.43 -11.58 32.96
C ASP A 583 5.99 -10.69 34.13
N VAL A 584 4.82 -10.99 34.70
CA VAL A 584 4.36 -10.36 35.94
C VAL A 584 4.70 -11.29 37.10
N THR A 585 5.91 -11.14 37.64
CA THR A 585 6.28 -11.70 38.94
C THR A 585 5.54 -10.98 40.06
N VAL A 586 4.63 -11.68 40.73
CA VAL A 586 3.94 -11.23 41.93
C VAL A 586 4.87 -11.38 43.13
N GLU A 587 5.76 -10.40 43.33
CA GLU A 587 6.60 -10.36 44.54
C GLU A 587 6.83 -8.94 45.12
N ALA A 588 6.13 -7.92 44.62
CA ALA A 588 6.42 -6.51 44.98
C ALA A 588 5.29 -5.75 45.70
N LEU A 589 4.47 -6.40 46.52
CA LEU A 589 3.42 -5.71 47.32
C LEU A 589 3.32 -6.13 48.79
N ALA A 590 4.35 -6.78 49.34
CA ALA A 590 4.37 -7.14 50.76
C ALA A 590 5.78 -7.08 51.35
N GLN A 591 6.33 -5.88 51.48
CA GLN A 591 7.17 -5.47 52.62
C GLN A 591 7.62 -4.02 52.40
N GLY A 592 7.10 -3.11 53.22
CA GLY A 592 7.56 -1.74 53.27
C GLY A 592 8.87 -1.61 54.04
N GLU A 593 9.82 -0.87 53.49
CA GLU A 593 10.74 -0.06 54.29
C GLU A 593 11.40 1.05 53.45
N VAL A 594 11.58 2.18 54.12
CA VAL A 594 11.99 3.49 53.62
C VAL A 594 13.52 3.56 53.49
N ARG A 595 14.07 4.10 52.38
CA ARG A 595 15.07 5.21 52.37
C ARG A 595 15.71 5.50 50.98
N ARG A 596 15.53 6.78 50.59
CA ARG A 596 16.46 7.74 49.92
C ARG A 596 16.97 7.51 48.48
N ASN A 597 16.29 8.23 47.57
CA ASN A 597 16.78 9.32 46.69
C ASN A 597 17.81 9.01 45.55
N PRO A 598 17.92 9.87 44.52
CA PRO A 598 17.15 9.79 43.28
C PRO A 598 18.07 9.89 42.04
N ALA A 599 17.46 9.81 40.86
CA ALA A 599 17.90 10.33 39.57
C ALA A 599 17.92 9.24 38.49
N ASP A 600 17.33 9.68 37.38
CA ASP A 600 17.20 9.04 36.08
C ASP A 600 16.03 8.09 35.87
N ILE A 601 15.41 8.32 34.72
CA ILE A 601 14.26 7.64 34.11
C ILE A 601 12.91 8.30 34.44
N ALA A 602 12.67 9.42 33.75
CA ALA A 602 11.33 9.85 33.41
C ALA A 602 10.73 8.87 32.38
N PHE A 603 9.87 7.97 32.84
CA PHE A 603 8.88 7.30 32.00
C PHE A 603 7.49 7.76 32.45
N THR A 604 6.82 8.52 31.60
CA THR A 604 5.39 8.79 31.66
C THR A 604 4.63 7.45 31.52
N PRO A 605 3.76 7.05 32.46
CA PRO A 605 2.97 5.84 32.31
C PRO A 605 1.76 6.11 31.40
N PRO A 606 1.40 5.21 30.47
CA PRO A 606 0.09 5.26 29.85
C PRO A 606 -0.96 4.79 30.87
N ALA A 607 -2.11 5.48 30.83
CA ALA A 607 -3.27 5.38 31.68
C ALA A 607 -3.60 3.98 32.26
N ALA A 608 -3.84 3.95 33.57
CA ALA A 608 -4.48 2.84 34.28
C ALA A 608 -5.86 2.54 33.67
N ARG A 609 -6.08 1.28 33.25
CA ARG A 609 -7.40 0.80 32.80
C ARG A 609 -8.22 0.28 33.99
N PRO A 610 -9.52 0.59 34.10
CA PRO A 610 -10.36 0.11 35.19
C PRO A 610 -10.71 -1.37 35.01
N ALA A 611 -10.54 -2.18 36.05
CA ALA A 611 -10.95 -3.58 36.09
C ALA A 611 -12.18 -3.73 37.00
N LEU A 612 -13.25 -4.38 36.50
CA LEU A 612 -14.47 -4.66 37.28
C LEU A 612 -14.41 -6.11 37.78
N VAL A 613 -14.31 -6.29 39.10
CA VAL A 613 -14.27 -7.62 39.73
C VAL A 613 -15.65 -7.93 40.31
N LEU A 614 -16.28 -9.00 39.84
CA LEU A 614 -17.57 -9.47 40.35
C LEU A 614 -17.38 -10.81 41.08
N ALA A 615 -17.71 -10.82 42.37
CA ALA A 615 -17.71 -12.03 43.19
C ALA A 615 -19.08 -12.71 43.10
N ALA A 616 -19.13 -13.96 42.66
CA ALA A 616 -20.32 -14.79 42.72
C ALA A 616 -20.30 -15.60 44.03
N GLY A 617 -21.29 -15.37 44.90
CA GLY A 617 -21.50 -16.13 46.14
C GLY A 617 -22.25 -17.43 45.91
#